data_AF-K1R6K7-F1
#
_entry.id   AF-K1R6K7-F1
#
_cell.length_a   1.000
_cell.length_b   1.000
_cell.length_c   1.000
_cell.angle_alpha   90.00
_cell.angle_beta   90.00
_cell.angle_gamma   90.00
#
_symmetry.space_group_name_H-M   'P 1'
#
loop_
_entity.id
_entity.type
_entity.pdbx_description
1 polymer ?
#
loop_
_entity_poly.entity_id
_entity_poly.type
_entity_poly.pdbx_seq_one_letter_code
_entity_poly.pdbx_strand_id
1 'polypeptide(L)'
;MQIDRKIDKHRQDVKEEEIWKFSRHELNGTIVFDAAERPKFCNGCFKFGYHMLKEEPATCQNQENIHLVFLISTTPLSLKKRMIIRDTWASYSKKNTANIRYAFLLGDIAEEGIQEMINTEDKFYRDILQGDFPENYYTLTVKTLMGYHWAAKHCPNNTFIIKTDDDVFINIPAVLDMIKKHENVLQSSIGGFCKKDIEPVRDIKSKYYVSHVEYPRKRFPGYCSGTGYVTSINVVKRVIEVSRNIPFFHLEDVYIAFCLDHLNFTLQNIEGFNTVYDEDEHADLCELKSNSVLVVHNFKKRPSFIKEIWNKHCDI
;
A
#
# COMPACT_ATOMS: atom_id res chain seq x y z
N MET A 1 41.06 22.42 5.81
CA MET A 1 39.76 23.09 6.08
C MET A 1 38.59 22.63 5.21
N GLN A 2 38.69 22.54 3.86
CA GLN A 2 37.61 21.96 3.03
C GLN A 2 37.61 20.41 2.98
N ILE A 3 38.78 19.79 3.10
CA ILE A 3 38.95 18.33 3.12
C ILE A 3 38.46 17.75 4.45
N ASP A 4 38.81 18.38 5.57
CA ASP A 4 38.40 17.95 6.91
C ASP A 4 36.87 18.01 7.11
N ARG A 5 36.20 19.04 6.55
CA ARG A 5 34.73 19.14 6.56
C ARG A 5 34.03 18.05 5.73
N LYS A 6 34.66 17.57 4.65
CA LYS A 6 34.14 16.44 3.86
C LYS A 6 34.34 15.11 4.59
N ILE A 7 35.46 14.95 5.29
CA ILE A 7 35.76 13.74 6.08
C ILE A 7 34.84 13.67 7.32
N ASP A 8 34.59 14.78 8.01
CA ASP A 8 33.66 14.83 9.13
C ASP A 8 32.21 14.60 8.71
N LYS A 9 31.78 15.18 7.58
CA LYS A 9 30.45 14.90 7.02
C LYS A 9 30.32 13.42 6.64
N HIS A 10 31.33 12.85 5.98
CA HIS A 10 31.32 11.43 5.62
C HIS A 10 31.32 10.50 6.86
N ARG A 11 32.06 10.83 7.92
CA ARG A 11 32.04 10.06 9.19
C ARG A 11 30.71 10.18 9.92
N GLN A 12 30.05 11.33 9.84
CA GLN A 12 28.73 11.54 10.43
C GLN A 12 27.65 10.80 9.63
N ASP A 13 27.71 10.86 8.29
CA ASP A 13 26.84 10.11 7.40
C ASP A 13 27.00 8.58 7.64
N VAL A 14 28.22 8.08 7.84
CA VAL A 14 28.49 6.66 8.16
C VAL A 14 27.92 6.25 9.53
N LYS A 15 28.04 7.09 10.56
CA LYS A 15 27.45 6.81 11.89
C LYS A 15 25.92 6.85 11.86
N GLU A 16 25.33 7.79 11.12
CA GLU A 16 23.88 7.84 10.92
C GLU A 16 23.41 6.64 10.07
N GLU A 17 24.21 6.17 9.12
CA GLU A 17 23.96 4.95 8.33
C GLU A 17 24.08 3.67 9.18
N GLU A 18 24.94 3.61 10.20
CA GLU A 18 25.00 2.50 11.16
C GLU A 18 23.80 2.48 12.12
N ILE A 19 23.36 3.65 12.61
CA ILE A 19 22.12 3.78 13.39
C ILE A 19 20.90 3.40 12.53
N TRP A 20 20.91 3.83 11.26
CA TRP A 20 19.92 3.47 10.25
C TRP A 20 19.87 1.96 9.97
N LYS A 21 21.03 1.28 9.91
CA LYS A 21 21.10 -0.18 9.80
C LYS A 21 20.50 -0.87 11.03
N PHE A 22 20.76 -0.36 12.23
CA PHE A 22 20.31 -0.98 13.48
C PHE A 22 18.78 -0.95 13.65
N SER A 23 18.11 0.12 13.22
CA SER A 23 16.65 0.27 13.35
C SER A 23 15.81 -0.60 12.39
N ARG A 24 16.41 -1.34 11.45
CA ARG A 24 15.69 -2.13 10.42
C ARG A 24 15.93 -3.64 10.46
N HIS A 25 16.78 -4.16 11.35
CA HIS A 25 17.16 -5.58 11.38
C HIS A 25 16.16 -6.53 12.07
N GLU A 26 14.99 -6.03 12.50
CA GLU A 26 13.95 -6.86 13.14
C GLU A 26 12.82 -7.23 12.17
N LEU A 27 13.19 -7.90 11.08
CA LEU A 27 12.25 -8.74 10.33
C LEU A 27 12.75 -10.18 10.48
N ASN A 28 11.89 -11.10 10.91
CA ASN A 28 12.16 -12.54 11.08
C ASN A 28 12.54 -13.29 9.78
N GLY A 29 13.05 -12.58 8.76
CA GLY A 29 13.72 -13.11 7.59
C GLY A 29 14.95 -12.24 7.33
N THR A 30 16.13 -12.84 7.41
CA THR A 30 17.43 -12.20 7.22
C THR A 30 17.45 -11.29 5.99
N ILE A 31 17.52 -9.98 6.19
CA ILE A 31 17.75 -9.02 5.10
C ILE A 31 19.23 -9.12 4.74
N VAL A 32 19.58 -10.03 3.82
CA VAL A 32 20.96 -10.15 3.35
C VAL A 32 21.19 -9.10 2.27
N PHE A 33 21.81 -7.98 2.65
CA PHE A 33 22.38 -7.02 1.71
C PHE A 33 23.80 -7.47 1.37
N ASP A 34 23.99 -8.26 0.30
CA ASP A 34 25.32 -8.40 -0.29
C ASP A 34 25.62 -7.15 -1.12
N ALA A 35 26.58 -6.34 -0.64
CA ALA A 35 26.74 -4.93 -0.97
C ALA A 35 27.55 -4.64 -2.25
N ALA A 36 27.69 -5.59 -3.17
CA ALA A 36 28.42 -5.35 -4.42
C ALA A 36 27.51 -4.89 -5.56
N GLU A 37 26.38 -5.57 -5.81
CA GLU A 37 25.37 -5.16 -6.79
C GLU A 37 24.00 -5.76 -6.38
N ARG A 38 22.98 -4.92 -6.15
CA ARG A 38 21.60 -5.43 -5.97
C ARG A 38 21.14 -6.10 -7.28
N PRO A 39 20.94 -7.43 -7.32
CA PRO A 39 20.50 -8.08 -8.54
C PRO A 39 19.05 -7.69 -8.85
N LYS A 40 18.63 -7.71 -10.12
CA LYS A 40 17.21 -7.54 -10.46
C LYS A 40 16.36 -8.72 -9.96
N PHE A 41 16.96 -9.90 -9.93
CA PHE A 41 16.33 -11.18 -9.64
C PHE A 41 17.31 -12.07 -8.89
N CYS A 42 16.80 -12.91 -8.02
CA CYS A 42 17.55 -13.86 -7.20
C CYS A 42 16.71 -15.15 -7.03
N ASN A 43 17.32 -16.28 -6.68
CA ASN A 43 16.53 -17.46 -6.36
C ASN A 43 16.17 -17.45 -4.87
N GLY A 44 14.90 -17.18 -4.55
CA GLY A 44 14.37 -17.27 -3.17
C GLY A 44 15.04 -16.35 -2.15
N CYS A 45 15.64 -15.22 -2.57
CA CYS A 45 16.35 -14.33 -1.66
C CYS A 45 15.42 -13.51 -0.76
N PHE A 46 14.12 -13.50 -1.04
CA PHE A 46 13.13 -12.99 -0.11
C PHE A 46 12.33 -14.14 0.51
N LYS A 47 12.75 -14.53 1.71
CA LYS A 47 12.04 -15.50 2.55
C LYS A 47 10.94 -14.78 3.32
N PHE A 48 9.80 -14.60 2.66
CA PHE A 48 8.63 -14.04 3.30
C PHE A 48 7.88 -15.14 4.07
N GLY A 49 8.03 -15.16 5.39
CA GLY A 49 7.34 -16.05 6.32
C GLY A 49 6.61 -15.24 7.37
N TYR A 50 5.29 -15.43 7.44
CA TYR A 50 4.41 -14.86 8.44
C TYR A 50 3.24 -15.84 8.65
N HIS A 51 2.61 -15.78 9.81
CA HIS A 51 1.36 -16.45 10.10
C HIS A 51 0.23 -15.42 10.13
N MET A 52 -0.92 -15.80 9.56
CA MET A 52 -2.14 -15.01 9.69
C MET A 52 -2.68 -15.19 11.10
N LEU A 53 -2.69 -14.10 11.88
CA LEU A 53 -3.40 -14.02 13.17
C LEU A 53 -4.91 -13.86 12.95
N LYS A 54 -5.29 -13.16 11.87
CA LYS A 54 -6.68 -12.94 11.43
C LYS A 54 -6.77 -13.04 9.92
N GLU A 55 -7.62 -13.93 9.41
CA GLU A 55 -7.69 -14.24 7.99
C GLU A 55 -9.04 -13.89 7.34
N GLU A 56 -10.15 -13.79 8.06
CA GLU A 56 -11.46 -13.37 7.52
C GLU A 56 -11.83 -13.87 6.09
N PRO A 57 -11.72 -15.17 5.81
CA PRO A 57 -11.90 -15.70 4.44
C PRO A 57 -13.33 -15.52 3.93
N ALA A 58 -14.32 -15.41 4.84
CA ALA A 58 -15.73 -15.19 4.53
C ALA A 58 -15.99 -13.94 3.67
N THR A 59 -15.11 -12.93 3.75
CA THR A 59 -15.18 -11.72 2.93
C THR A 59 -15.23 -12.01 1.42
N CYS A 60 -14.56 -13.09 0.98
CA CYS A 60 -14.48 -13.47 -0.43
C CYS A 60 -15.08 -14.85 -0.78
N GLN A 61 -15.68 -15.57 0.18
CA GLN A 61 -16.23 -16.93 -0.04
C GLN A 61 -17.60 -16.98 -0.72
N ASN A 62 -18.38 -15.89 -0.72
CA ASN A 62 -19.66 -15.83 -1.45
C ASN A 62 -19.38 -15.43 -2.91
N GLN A 63 -19.28 -16.44 -3.79
CA GLN A 63 -18.65 -16.33 -5.12
C GLN A 63 -19.48 -15.64 -6.21
N GLU A 64 -20.74 -15.28 -5.96
CA GLU A 64 -21.53 -14.59 -6.98
C GLU A 64 -21.29 -13.07 -6.90
N ASN A 65 -20.52 -12.57 -7.87
CA ASN A 65 -20.38 -11.16 -8.26
C ASN A 65 -19.44 -10.26 -7.42
N ILE A 66 -18.33 -10.76 -6.84
CA ILE A 66 -17.31 -9.86 -6.27
C ILE A 66 -16.51 -9.19 -7.39
N HIS A 67 -16.81 -7.92 -7.65
CA HIS A 67 -16.18 -7.13 -8.71
C HIS A 67 -14.90 -6.44 -8.23
N LEU A 68 -14.89 -5.90 -7.01
CA LEU A 68 -13.81 -5.07 -6.49
C LEU A 68 -13.55 -5.36 -5.01
N VAL A 69 -12.28 -5.52 -4.62
CA VAL A 69 -11.84 -5.63 -3.24
C VAL A 69 -10.82 -4.53 -2.93
N PHE A 70 -11.04 -3.79 -1.85
CA PHE A 70 -10.08 -2.85 -1.29
C PHE A 70 -9.21 -3.52 -0.23
N LEU A 71 -7.90 -3.41 -0.37
CA LEU A 71 -6.92 -3.79 0.63
C LEU A 71 -6.36 -2.51 1.26
N ILE A 72 -6.79 -2.22 2.48
CA ILE A 72 -6.58 -0.91 3.11
C ILE A 72 -5.49 -1.04 4.17
N SER A 73 -4.31 -0.49 3.90
CA SER A 73 -3.21 -0.46 4.86
C SER A 73 -3.51 0.54 5.99
N THR A 74 -3.53 0.03 7.23
CA THR A 74 -3.77 0.83 8.44
C THR A 74 -2.86 0.34 9.56
N THR A 75 -2.96 0.92 10.76
CA THR A 75 -2.21 0.51 11.96
C THR A 75 -3.15 0.12 13.09
N PRO A 76 -2.75 -0.74 14.04
CA PRO A 76 -3.52 -1.08 15.24
C PRO A 76 -4.18 0.12 15.93
N LEU A 77 -3.42 1.19 16.13
CA LEU A 77 -3.83 2.43 16.78
C LEU A 77 -4.84 3.27 15.97
N SER A 78 -5.01 3.01 14.68
CA SER A 78 -5.83 3.83 13.77
C SER A 78 -7.32 3.46 13.75
N LEU A 79 -7.89 3.03 14.88
CA LEU A 79 -9.31 2.66 15.01
C LEU A 79 -10.24 3.79 14.50
N LYS A 80 -9.95 5.04 14.85
CA LYS A 80 -10.75 6.20 14.41
C LYS A 80 -10.82 6.32 12.89
N LYS A 81 -9.71 6.07 12.19
CA LYS A 81 -9.66 6.13 10.71
C LYS A 81 -10.42 4.97 10.09
N ARG A 82 -10.23 3.75 10.60
CA ARG A 82 -11.02 2.58 10.17
C ARG A 82 -12.52 2.84 10.31
N MET A 83 -12.94 3.41 11.44
CA MET A 83 -14.36 3.77 11.63
C MET A 83 -14.85 4.82 10.64
N ILE A 84 -14.07 5.86 10.36
CA ILE A 84 -14.42 6.86 9.35
C ILE A 84 -14.60 6.22 7.98
N ILE A 85 -13.70 5.32 7.58
CA ILE A 85 -13.80 4.61 6.30
C ILE A 85 -15.08 3.76 6.25
N ARG A 86 -15.36 2.97 7.30
CA ARG A 86 -16.59 2.16 7.42
C ARG A 86 -17.86 3.00 7.27
N ASP A 87 -17.89 4.17 7.90
CA ASP A 87 -19.02 5.11 7.90
C ASP A 87 -19.17 5.91 6.59
N THR A 88 -18.18 5.87 5.70
CA THR A 88 -18.14 6.69 4.48
C THR A 88 -18.07 5.84 3.23
N TRP A 89 -17.01 5.94 2.43
CA TRP A 89 -16.93 5.31 1.11
C TRP A 89 -16.96 3.78 1.16
N ALA A 90 -16.51 3.15 2.25
CA ALA A 90 -16.61 1.69 2.38
C ALA A 90 -18.05 1.20 2.63
N SER A 91 -19.01 2.09 2.89
CA SER A 91 -20.43 1.74 3.03
C SER A 91 -21.02 1.12 1.75
N TYR A 92 -20.45 1.40 0.57
CA TYR A 92 -20.79 0.74 -0.69
C TYR A 92 -20.64 -0.79 -0.64
N SER A 93 -19.79 -1.31 0.25
CA SER A 93 -19.62 -2.75 0.46
C SER A 93 -20.81 -3.42 1.15
N LYS A 94 -21.72 -2.64 1.76
CA LYS A 94 -22.81 -3.12 2.63
C LYS A 94 -22.30 -4.14 3.67
N LYS A 95 -21.26 -3.77 4.43
CA LYS A 95 -20.60 -4.67 5.39
C LYS A 95 -20.11 -5.96 4.71
N ASN A 96 -19.41 -5.81 3.58
CA ASN A 96 -18.92 -6.93 2.77
C ASN A 96 -19.99 -7.91 2.24
N THR A 97 -21.22 -7.44 2.00
CA THR A 97 -22.30 -8.24 1.38
C THR A 97 -22.62 -7.86 -0.07
N ALA A 98 -22.16 -6.70 -0.58
CA ALA A 98 -22.47 -6.19 -1.92
C ALA A 98 -21.66 -6.89 -3.05
N ASN A 99 -21.26 -6.21 -4.13
CA ASN A 99 -20.23 -6.68 -5.08
C ASN A 99 -18.85 -6.03 -4.84
N ILE A 100 -18.80 -5.05 -3.93
CA ILE A 100 -17.59 -4.39 -3.46
C ILE A 100 -17.25 -4.93 -2.07
N ARG A 101 -15.98 -5.20 -1.83
CA ARG A 101 -15.45 -5.73 -0.57
C ARG A 101 -14.29 -4.86 -0.09
N TYR A 102 -13.97 -4.96 1.19
CA TYR A 102 -12.74 -4.39 1.73
C TYR A 102 -12.20 -5.24 2.88
N ALA A 103 -10.91 -5.10 3.13
CA ALA A 103 -10.26 -5.61 4.31
C ALA A 103 -9.16 -4.63 4.79
N PHE A 104 -9.07 -4.43 6.10
CA PHE A 104 -8.00 -3.66 6.72
C PHE A 104 -6.78 -4.54 6.97
N LEU A 105 -5.61 -4.09 6.55
CA LEU A 105 -4.34 -4.81 6.71
C LEU A 105 -3.54 -4.26 7.88
N LEU A 106 -3.24 -5.11 8.85
CA LEU A 106 -2.48 -4.78 10.06
C LEU A 106 -1.29 -5.73 10.24
N GLY A 107 -0.22 -5.20 10.82
CA GLY A 107 0.81 -6.02 11.48
C GLY A 107 0.46 -6.27 12.96
N ASP A 108 1.36 -6.99 13.62
CA ASP A 108 1.31 -7.27 15.04
C ASP A 108 1.83 -6.09 15.88
N ILE A 109 1.35 -6.03 17.12
CA ILE A 109 1.75 -5.04 18.12
C ILE A 109 1.97 -5.70 19.47
N ALA A 110 3.12 -5.42 20.09
CA ALA A 110 3.50 -6.03 21.36
C ALA A 110 2.63 -5.60 22.56
N GLU A 111 1.93 -4.46 22.46
CA GLU A 111 1.08 -3.95 23.52
C GLU A 111 -0.24 -4.75 23.61
N GLU A 112 -0.34 -5.61 24.62
CA GLU A 112 -1.49 -6.50 24.84
C GLU A 112 -2.83 -5.75 24.87
N GLY A 113 -2.88 -4.57 25.49
CA GLY A 113 -4.09 -3.75 25.55
C GLY A 113 -4.57 -3.28 24.17
N ILE A 114 -3.65 -2.94 23.26
CA ILE A 114 -4.02 -2.57 21.89
C ILE A 114 -4.47 -3.82 21.12
N GLN A 115 -3.79 -4.96 21.31
CA GLN A 115 -4.19 -6.21 20.66
C GLN A 115 -5.58 -6.67 21.13
N GLU A 116 -5.95 -6.47 22.40
CA GLU A 116 -7.30 -6.72 22.91
C GLU A 116 -8.36 -5.81 22.24
N MET A 117 -8.02 -4.53 22.01
CA MET A 117 -8.89 -3.62 21.24
C MET A 117 -9.10 -4.11 19.80
N ILE A 118 -8.04 -4.57 19.13
CA ILE A 118 -8.14 -5.16 17.77
C ILE A 118 -8.99 -6.42 17.80
N ASN A 119 -8.80 -7.30 18.78
CA ASN A 119 -9.59 -8.52 18.92
C ASN A 119 -11.06 -8.23 19.16
N THR A 120 -11.37 -7.18 19.92
CA THR A 120 -12.74 -6.72 20.15
C THR A 120 -13.33 -6.16 18.86
N GLU A 121 -12.61 -5.28 18.16
CA GLU A 121 -13.03 -4.72 16.87
C GLU A 121 -13.33 -5.82 15.83
N ASP A 122 -12.40 -6.77 15.68
CA ASP A 122 -12.51 -7.88 14.75
C ASP A 122 -13.75 -8.76 15.02
N LYS A 123 -14.07 -9.04 16.29
CA LYS A 123 -15.29 -9.77 16.66
C LYS A 123 -16.57 -9.12 16.12
N PHE A 124 -16.62 -7.79 16.04
CA PHE A 124 -17.81 -7.06 15.58
C PHE A 124 -17.83 -6.85 14.06
N TYR A 125 -16.71 -6.48 13.46
CA TYR A 125 -16.68 -6.03 12.07
C TYR A 125 -16.23 -7.10 11.06
N ARG A 126 -15.42 -8.08 11.49
CA ARG A 126 -14.95 -9.20 10.66
C ARG A 126 -14.33 -8.76 9.33
N ASP A 127 -13.56 -7.67 9.37
CA ASP A 127 -12.97 -6.99 8.21
C ASP A 127 -11.46 -6.74 8.36
N ILE A 128 -10.79 -7.45 9.28
CA ILE A 128 -9.38 -7.29 9.61
C ILE A 128 -8.56 -8.49 9.14
N LEU A 129 -7.49 -8.22 8.39
CA LEU A 129 -6.42 -9.15 8.09
C LEU A 129 -5.19 -8.74 8.90
N GLN A 130 -4.70 -9.64 9.74
CA GLN A 130 -3.57 -9.38 10.63
C GLN A 130 -2.51 -10.47 10.47
N GLY A 131 -1.27 -10.07 10.23
CA GLY A 131 -0.11 -10.94 10.22
C GLY A 131 0.75 -10.75 11.47
N ASP A 132 1.53 -11.77 11.83
CA ASP A 132 2.43 -11.81 13.00
C ASP A 132 3.78 -11.07 12.81
N PHE A 133 3.83 -10.13 11.87
CA PHE A 133 5.03 -9.30 11.63
C PHE A 133 4.87 -7.94 12.31
N PRO A 134 5.97 -7.31 12.77
CA PRO A 134 5.88 -6.04 13.48
C PRO A 134 5.25 -4.94 12.62
N GLU A 135 4.31 -4.21 13.19
CA GLU A 135 3.69 -3.06 12.54
C GLU A 135 4.64 -1.87 12.47
N ASN A 136 5.19 -1.57 11.28
CA ASN A 136 5.95 -0.35 11.04
C ASN A 136 6.03 -0.02 9.54
N TYR A 137 6.63 1.13 9.21
CA TYR A 137 6.74 1.59 7.83
C TYR A 137 7.58 0.65 6.94
N TYR A 138 8.57 -0.04 7.48
CA TYR A 138 9.46 -0.91 6.72
C TYR A 138 8.84 -2.28 6.41
N THR A 139 7.76 -2.64 7.10
CA THR A 139 6.98 -3.86 6.85
C THR A 139 5.78 -3.64 5.92
N LEU A 140 5.66 -2.48 5.27
CA LEU A 140 4.58 -2.23 4.31
C LEU A 140 4.61 -3.18 3.11
N THR A 141 5.79 -3.52 2.60
CA THR A 141 5.94 -4.51 1.51
C THR A 141 5.38 -5.87 1.93
N VAL A 142 5.76 -6.29 3.13
CA VAL A 142 5.28 -7.51 3.79
C VAL A 142 3.75 -7.47 3.93
N LYS A 143 3.21 -6.39 4.47
CA LYS A 143 1.76 -6.19 4.65
C LYS A 143 0.98 -6.23 3.33
N THR A 144 1.49 -5.59 2.28
CA THR A 144 0.83 -5.61 0.96
C THR A 144 0.84 -7.00 0.36
N LEU A 145 1.98 -7.70 0.42
CA LEU A 145 2.06 -9.08 -0.04
C LEU A 145 1.15 -10.01 0.77
N MET A 146 0.98 -9.77 2.07
CA MET A 146 0.00 -10.48 2.89
C MET A 146 -1.43 -10.29 2.34
N GLY A 147 -1.85 -9.05 2.09
CA GLY A 147 -3.16 -8.77 1.51
C GLY A 147 -3.34 -9.39 0.11
N TYR A 148 -2.28 -9.36 -0.71
CA TYR A 148 -2.25 -10.00 -2.02
C TYR A 148 -2.40 -11.52 -1.92
N HIS A 149 -1.62 -12.17 -1.06
CA HIS A 149 -1.72 -13.60 -0.80
C HIS A 149 -3.14 -14.00 -0.37
N TRP A 150 -3.72 -13.24 0.55
CA TRP A 150 -5.09 -13.44 0.98
C TRP A 150 -6.09 -13.32 -0.17
N ALA A 151 -6.02 -12.23 -0.95
CA ALA A 151 -6.93 -12.01 -2.07
C ALA A 151 -6.79 -13.12 -3.13
N ALA A 152 -5.56 -13.51 -3.48
CA ALA A 152 -5.28 -14.57 -4.44
C ALA A 152 -5.80 -15.94 -4.01
N LYS A 153 -5.81 -16.20 -2.70
CA LYS A 153 -6.28 -17.45 -2.09
C LYS A 153 -7.80 -17.51 -2.02
N HIS A 154 -8.47 -16.40 -1.69
CA HIS A 154 -9.89 -16.42 -1.32
C HIS A 154 -10.83 -15.78 -2.33
N CYS A 155 -10.37 -14.82 -3.16
CA CYS A 155 -11.25 -14.05 -4.04
C CYS A 155 -11.35 -14.63 -5.46
N PRO A 156 -12.49 -14.44 -6.16
CA PRO A 156 -12.69 -14.91 -7.53
C PRO A 156 -11.69 -14.36 -8.55
N ASN A 157 -11.48 -15.08 -9.66
CA ASN A 157 -10.50 -14.72 -10.71
C ASN A 157 -10.86 -13.47 -11.53
N ASN A 158 -12.11 -13.00 -11.48
CA ASN A 158 -12.58 -11.81 -12.20
C ASN A 158 -12.59 -10.55 -11.31
N THR A 159 -12.02 -10.62 -10.11
CA THR A 159 -12.00 -9.51 -9.15
C THR A 159 -10.87 -8.52 -9.44
N PHE A 160 -11.18 -7.23 -9.32
CA PHE A 160 -10.19 -6.16 -9.24
C PHE A 160 -9.78 -5.89 -7.80
N ILE A 161 -8.52 -5.54 -7.60
CA ILE A 161 -7.92 -5.23 -6.31
C ILE A 161 -7.46 -3.78 -6.32
N ILE A 162 -7.85 -3.02 -5.31
CA ILE A 162 -7.26 -1.71 -5.02
C ILE A 162 -6.52 -1.80 -3.70
N LYS A 163 -5.20 -1.56 -3.72
CA LYS A 163 -4.46 -1.28 -2.49
C LYS A 163 -4.51 0.22 -2.23
N THR A 164 -4.73 0.61 -0.98
CA THR A 164 -4.73 2.01 -0.55
C THR A 164 -4.37 2.14 0.93
N ASP A 165 -4.32 3.37 1.43
CA ASP A 165 -3.99 3.71 2.81
C ASP A 165 -5.25 4.17 3.57
N ASP A 166 -5.15 4.32 4.90
CA ASP A 166 -6.29 4.68 5.76
C ASP A 166 -6.59 6.18 5.86
N ASP A 167 -5.89 7.01 5.09
CA ASP A 167 -5.98 8.46 5.07
C ASP A 167 -6.40 9.01 3.70
N VAL A 168 -7.23 8.24 2.99
CA VAL A 168 -7.78 8.61 1.68
C VAL A 168 -9.32 8.61 1.66
N PHE A 169 -9.86 9.45 0.78
CA PHE A 169 -11.24 9.40 0.33
C PHE A 169 -11.28 8.79 -1.07
N ILE A 170 -12.23 7.90 -1.33
CA ILE A 170 -12.39 7.21 -2.62
C ILE A 170 -13.77 7.53 -3.21
N ASN A 171 -13.77 8.03 -4.43
CA ASN A 171 -14.99 8.23 -5.21
C ASN A 171 -15.40 6.91 -5.89
N ILE A 172 -16.18 6.09 -5.19
CA ILE A 172 -16.53 4.73 -5.64
C ILE A 172 -17.16 4.69 -7.04
N PRO A 173 -18.18 5.51 -7.39
CA PRO A 173 -18.73 5.54 -8.75
C PRO A 173 -17.68 5.79 -9.83
N ALA A 174 -16.86 6.83 -9.66
CA ALA A 174 -15.82 7.18 -10.63
C ALA A 174 -14.74 6.08 -10.76
N VAL A 175 -14.39 5.41 -9.65
CA VAL A 175 -13.48 4.26 -9.66
C VAL A 175 -14.06 3.08 -10.46
N LEU A 176 -15.35 2.78 -10.32
CA LEU A 176 -15.98 1.69 -11.08
C LEU A 176 -15.99 1.98 -12.59
N ASP A 177 -16.31 3.20 -12.98
CA ASP A 177 -16.26 3.62 -14.38
C ASP A 177 -14.84 3.58 -14.95
N MET A 178 -13.85 3.99 -14.14
CA MET A 178 -12.43 3.88 -14.50
C MET A 178 -12.02 2.42 -14.72
N ILE A 179 -12.39 1.50 -13.82
CA ILE A 179 -12.09 0.06 -13.96
C ILE A 179 -12.66 -0.47 -15.27
N LYS A 180 -13.94 -0.16 -15.55
CA LYS A 180 -14.60 -0.59 -16.79
C LYS A 180 -13.88 -0.08 -18.04
N LYS A 181 -13.39 1.17 -18.03
CA LYS A 181 -12.62 1.75 -19.15
C LYS A 181 -11.26 1.08 -19.36
N HIS A 182 -10.65 0.55 -18.30
CA HIS A 182 -9.28 -0.04 -18.34
C HIS A 182 -9.25 -1.55 -18.11
N GLU A 183 -10.41 -2.23 -18.14
CA GLU A 183 -10.58 -3.64 -17.76
C GLU A 183 -9.54 -4.57 -18.42
N ASN A 184 -9.36 -4.43 -19.73
CA ASN A 184 -8.41 -5.25 -20.51
C ASN A 184 -6.95 -4.94 -20.16
N VAL A 185 -6.60 -3.67 -20.02
CA VAL A 185 -5.21 -3.26 -19.76
C VAL A 185 -4.77 -3.67 -18.35
N LEU A 186 -5.67 -3.60 -17.37
CA LEU A 186 -5.44 -4.01 -15.97
C LEU A 186 -5.25 -5.53 -15.79
N GLN A 187 -5.45 -6.35 -16.83
CA GLN A 187 -5.10 -7.78 -16.80
C GLN A 187 -3.59 -8.03 -16.87
N SER A 188 -2.79 -7.03 -17.23
CA SER A 188 -1.32 -7.12 -17.34
C SER A 188 -0.63 -5.81 -16.91
N SER A 189 -1.28 -5.06 -16.03
CA SER A 189 -0.75 -3.80 -15.52
C SER A 189 -1.29 -3.44 -14.14
N ILE A 190 -0.61 -2.49 -13.49
CA ILE A 190 -1.13 -1.76 -12.33
C ILE A 190 -1.42 -0.32 -12.77
N GLY A 191 -2.61 0.16 -12.42
CA GLY A 191 -3.07 1.52 -12.67
C GLY A 191 -3.02 2.41 -11.43
N GLY A 192 -2.67 3.67 -11.58
CA GLY A 192 -2.67 4.64 -10.48
C GLY A 192 -1.95 5.93 -10.86
N PHE A 193 -1.49 6.70 -9.89
CA PHE A 193 -0.60 7.83 -10.17
C PHE A 193 0.84 7.35 -10.28
N CYS A 194 1.26 7.05 -11.50
CA CYS A 194 2.50 6.32 -11.75
C CYS A 194 3.59 7.21 -12.33
N LYS A 195 4.80 7.07 -11.77
CA LYS A 195 6.00 7.78 -12.22
C LYS A 195 7.05 6.79 -12.67
N LYS A 196 7.77 7.14 -13.73
CA LYS A 196 8.93 6.39 -14.23
C LYS A 196 10.19 7.22 -14.04
N ASP A 197 11.33 6.56 -14.05
CA ASP A 197 12.64 7.20 -14.00
C ASP A 197 12.80 8.17 -12.82
N ILE A 198 12.37 7.77 -11.62
CA ILE A 198 12.52 8.57 -10.40
C ILE A 198 13.82 8.19 -9.67
N GLU A 199 14.55 9.19 -9.17
CA GLU A 199 15.74 8.96 -8.36
C GLU A 199 15.36 8.56 -6.94
N PRO A 200 16.01 7.53 -6.35
CA PRO A 200 15.84 7.22 -4.94
C PRO A 200 16.24 8.41 -4.07
N VAL A 201 15.46 8.70 -3.03
CA VAL A 201 15.78 9.79 -2.11
C VAL A 201 16.99 9.40 -1.28
N ARG A 202 18.07 10.20 -1.37
CA ARG A 202 19.34 9.96 -0.65
C ARG A 202 19.52 10.81 0.61
N ASP A 203 18.51 11.57 0.99
CA ASP A 203 18.49 12.30 2.26
C ASP A 203 18.04 11.38 3.40
N ILE A 204 18.94 11.08 4.34
CA ILE A 204 18.70 10.17 5.48
C ILE A 204 17.58 10.62 6.41
N LYS A 205 17.23 11.92 6.40
CA LYS A 205 16.11 12.46 7.18
C LYS A 205 14.76 12.22 6.53
N SER A 206 14.74 11.83 5.26
CA SER A 206 13.51 11.51 4.56
C SER A 206 12.99 10.14 4.96
N LYS A 207 11.68 10.04 5.21
CA LYS A 207 11.01 8.72 5.35
C LYS A 207 11.15 7.82 4.11
N TYR A 208 11.44 8.41 2.95
CA TYR A 208 11.65 7.71 1.70
C TYR A 208 13.13 7.41 1.42
N TYR A 209 14.01 7.59 2.40
CA TYR A 209 15.45 7.37 2.24
C TYR A 209 15.77 5.93 1.80
N VAL A 210 16.65 5.85 0.81
CA VAL A 210 17.21 4.62 0.26
C VAL A 210 18.72 4.80 0.17
N SER A 211 19.48 3.95 0.85
CA SER A 211 20.96 4.02 0.80
C SER A 211 21.50 3.51 -0.53
N HIS A 212 22.74 3.90 -0.87
CA HIS A 212 23.40 3.39 -2.07
C HIS A 212 23.65 1.88 -1.99
N VAL A 213 23.83 1.34 -0.79
CA VAL A 213 23.96 -0.10 -0.54
C VAL A 213 22.65 -0.82 -0.87
N GLU A 214 21.52 -0.27 -0.44
CA GLU A 214 20.20 -0.89 -0.63
C GLU A 214 19.75 -0.87 -2.11
N TYR A 215 20.06 0.22 -2.81
CA TYR A 215 19.78 0.38 -4.24
C TYR A 215 20.88 1.22 -4.92
N PRO A 216 21.86 0.60 -5.59
CA PRO A 216 23.01 1.31 -6.16
C PRO A 216 22.70 2.04 -7.47
N ARG A 217 21.60 1.67 -8.16
CA ARG A 217 21.23 2.30 -9.44
C ARG A 217 20.71 3.73 -9.24
N LYS A 218 20.86 4.54 -10.28
CA LYS A 218 20.46 5.96 -10.25
C LYS A 218 18.95 6.18 -10.21
N ARG A 219 18.17 5.29 -10.84
CA ARG A 219 16.73 5.47 -11.08
C ARG A 219 15.98 4.17 -10.81
N PHE A 220 14.76 4.26 -10.30
CA PHE A 220 13.80 3.16 -10.26
C PHE A 220 13.21 2.91 -11.66
N PRO A 221 12.79 1.67 -11.99
CA PRO A 221 12.07 1.39 -13.25
C PRO A 221 10.71 2.12 -13.31
N GLY A 222 10.17 2.46 -12.14
CA GLY A 222 8.96 3.24 -11.93
C GLY A 222 8.23 2.74 -10.69
N TYR A 223 7.14 3.39 -10.33
CA TYR A 223 6.18 2.94 -9.31
C TYR A 223 4.87 3.73 -9.44
N CYS A 224 3.78 3.20 -8.89
CA CYS A 224 2.55 3.95 -8.68
C CYS A 224 2.46 4.38 -7.22
N SER A 225 2.13 5.65 -6.97
CA SER A 225 2.07 6.25 -5.64
C SER A 225 1.28 5.37 -4.65
N GLY A 226 1.80 5.23 -3.43
CA GLY A 226 1.14 4.47 -2.35
C GLY A 226 -0.24 4.97 -1.93
N THR A 227 -0.67 6.17 -2.38
CA THR A 227 -2.02 6.73 -2.16
C THR A 227 -3.12 5.78 -2.64
N GLY A 228 -2.86 5.06 -3.72
CA GLY A 228 -3.71 3.98 -4.16
C GLY A 228 -3.37 3.55 -5.58
N TYR A 229 -3.50 2.25 -5.83
CA TYR A 229 -3.34 1.70 -7.16
C TYR A 229 -4.26 0.49 -7.35
N VAL A 230 -4.70 0.29 -8.59
CA VAL A 230 -5.67 -0.72 -9.02
C VAL A 230 -5.02 -1.78 -9.89
N THR A 231 -5.45 -3.02 -9.78
CA THR A 231 -4.97 -4.13 -10.58
C THR A 231 -6.01 -5.25 -10.67
N SER A 232 -5.87 -6.18 -11.60
CA SER A 232 -6.64 -7.43 -11.56
C SER A 232 -6.03 -8.42 -10.57
N ILE A 233 -6.87 -9.34 -10.07
CA ILE A 233 -6.41 -10.49 -9.27
C ILE A 233 -5.43 -11.39 -10.02
N ASN A 234 -5.51 -11.45 -11.36
CA ASN A 234 -4.57 -12.19 -12.19
C ASN A 234 -3.15 -11.62 -12.07
N VAL A 235 -3.01 -10.30 -12.12
CA VAL A 235 -1.72 -9.64 -11.88
C VAL A 235 -1.24 -9.87 -10.45
N VAL A 236 -2.13 -9.82 -9.45
CA VAL A 236 -1.77 -10.11 -8.05
C VAL A 236 -1.18 -11.52 -7.89
N LYS A 237 -1.79 -12.53 -8.51
CA LYS A 237 -1.28 -13.91 -8.51
C LYS A 237 0.12 -14.00 -9.11
N ARG A 238 0.35 -13.34 -10.25
CA ARG A 238 1.68 -13.30 -10.90
C ARG A 238 2.71 -12.57 -10.05
N VAL A 239 2.35 -11.47 -9.38
CA VAL A 239 3.23 -10.74 -8.47
C VAL A 239 3.66 -11.65 -7.31
N ILE A 240 2.72 -12.37 -6.70
CA ILE A 240 3.01 -13.33 -5.62
C ILE A 240 4.01 -14.39 -6.07
N GLU A 241 3.79 -15.01 -7.23
CA GLU A 241 4.65 -16.08 -7.77
C GLU A 241 6.11 -15.64 -7.91
N VAL A 242 6.36 -14.40 -8.31
CA VAL A 242 7.72 -13.89 -8.55
C VAL A 242 8.31 -13.21 -7.32
N SER A 243 7.49 -12.76 -6.37
CA SER A 243 7.92 -11.94 -5.23
C SER A 243 9.09 -12.55 -4.45
N ARG A 244 9.08 -13.87 -4.19
CA ARG A 244 10.18 -14.56 -3.47
C ARG A 244 11.54 -14.46 -4.15
N ASN A 245 11.53 -14.19 -5.46
CA ASN A 245 12.70 -14.12 -6.32
C ASN A 245 13.11 -12.68 -6.67
N ILE A 246 12.43 -11.69 -6.08
CA ILE A 246 12.83 -10.29 -6.13
C ILE A 246 13.47 -9.93 -4.80
N PRO A 247 14.68 -9.34 -4.77
CA PRO A 247 15.27 -8.89 -3.51
C PRO A 247 14.33 -7.95 -2.78
N PHE A 248 14.21 -8.13 -1.46
CA PHE A 248 13.34 -7.32 -0.63
C PHE A 248 13.65 -5.82 -0.78
N PHE A 249 12.61 -5.00 -0.71
CA PHE A 249 12.70 -3.54 -0.71
C PHE A 249 11.62 -2.99 0.21
N HIS A 250 11.94 -2.05 1.09
CA HIS A 250 11.01 -1.56 2.10
C HIS A 250 9.97 -0.57 1.56
N LEU A 251 10.28 0.12 0.46
CA LEU A 251 9.29 0.93 -0.25
C LEU A 251 8.39 -0.01 -1.06
N GLU A 252 7.21 -0.23 -0.51
CA GLU A 252 6.21 -1.19 -1.01
C GLU A 252 5.82 -0.94 -2.46
N ASP A 253 5.48 0.29 -2.82
CA ASP A 253 5.12 0.68 -4.17
C ASP A 253 6.23 0.41 -5.20
N VAL A 254 7.48 0.68 -4.81
CA VAL A 254 8.67 0.37 -5.62
C VAL A 254 8.90 -1.14 -5.71
N TYR A 255 8.68 -1.89 -4.63
CA TYR A 255 8.83 -3.34 -4.63
C TYR A 255 7.83 -4.02 -5.57
N ILE A 256 6.56 -3.60 -5.53
CA ILE A 256 5.54 -4.09 -6.46
C ILE A 256 5.93 -3.78 -7.90
N ALA A 257 6.49 -2.60 -8.17
CA ALA A 257 6.98 -2.25 -9.50
C ALA A 257 8.19 -3.10 -9.96
N PHE A 258 9.07 -3.53 -9.05
CA PHE A 258 10.11 -4.51 -9.40
C PHE A 258 9.52 -5.85 -9.83
N CYS A 259 8.45 -6.29 -9.17
CA CYS A 259 7.74 -7.51 -9.56
C CYS A 259 7.14 -7.36 -10.98
N LEU A 260 6.56 -6.20 -11.30
CA LEU A 260 6.04 -5.92 -12.64
C LEU A 260 7.14 -5.86 -13.71
N ASP A 261 8.28 -5.22 -13.42
CA ASP A 261 9.45 -5.17 -14.33
C ASP A 261 9.89 -6.60 -14.70
N HIS A 262 9.95 -7.49 -13.72
CA HIS A 262 10.31 -8.90 -13.95
C HIS A 262 9.25 -9.66 -14.77
N LEU A 263 7.97 -9.34 -14.58
CA LEU A 263 6.86 -9.96 -15.32
C LEU A 263 6.64 -9.39 -16.72
N ASN A 264 7.40 -8.35 -17.11
CA ASN A 264 7.13 -7.52 -18.29
C ASN A 264 5.71 -6.91 -18.30
N PHE A 265 5.19 -6.59 -17.11
CA PHE A 265 3.92 -5.89 -16.96
C PHE A 265 4.13 -4.39 -16.87
N THR A 266 3.08 -3.62 -17.15
CA THR A 266 3.18 -2.16 -17.30
C THR A 266 2.63 -1.41 -16.11
N LEU A 267 3.17 -0.21 -15.89
CA LEU A 267 2.55 0.81 -15.04
C LEU A 267 1.67 1.70 -15.92
N GLN A 268 0.40 1.89 -15.53
CA GLN A 268 -0.56 2.72 -16.24
C GLN A 268 -0.88 3.94 -15.42
N ASN A 269 -0.48 5.11 -15.91
CA ASN A 269 -0.84 6.35 -15.25
C ASN A 269 -2.33 6.65 -15.51
N ILE A 270 -3.11 6.71 -14.45
CA ILE A 270 -4.54 7.00 -14.47
C ILE A 270 -4.77 8.32 -13.74
N GLU A 271 -5.32 9.29 -14.45
CA GLU A 271 -5.66 10.60 -13.88
C GLU A 271 -6.68 10.46 -12.74
N GLY A 272 -6.59 11.34 -11.74
CA GLY A 272 -7.51 11.35 -10.59
C GLY A 272 -7.11 10.45 -9.42
N PHE A 273 -6.04 9.65 -9.51
CA PHE A 273 -5.56 8.76 -8.42
C PHE A 273 -4.69 9.43 -7.34
N ASN A 274 -4.39 10.71 -7.46
CA ASN A 274 -3.49 11.43 -6.53
C ASN A 274 -3.90 12.90 -6.38
N THR A 275 -5.19 13.13 -6.15
CA THR A 275 -5.66 14.46 -5.78
C THR A 275 -5.20 14.76 -4.35
N VAL A 276 -4.39 15.79 -4.19
CA VAL A 276 -3.90 16.23 -2.88
C VAL A 276 -4.96 17.14 -2.28
N TYR A 277 -5.47 16.81 -1.09
CA TYR A 277 -6.23 17.78 -0.33
C TYR A 277 -5.27 18.80 0.31
N ASP A 278 -5.51 20.07 0.03
CA ASP A 278 -4.88 21.19 0.70
C ASP A 278 -5.88 21.80 1.70
N GLU A 279 -5.47 21.94 2.95
CA GLU A 279 -6.29 22.51 4.03
C GLU A 279 -6.45 24.03 3.90
N ASP A 280 -5.49 24.69 3.23
CA ASP A 280 -5.47 26.15 3.07
C ASP A 280 -6.32 26.58 1.86
N GLU A 281 -6.44 25.71 0.85
CA GLU A 281 -7.34 25.91 -0.28
C GLU A 281 -8.76 25.49 0.12
N HIS A 282 -9.70 26.43 0.11
CA HIS A 282 -11.11 26.17 0.39
C HIS A 282 -11.77 25.45 -0.80
N ALA A 283 -11.34 24.22 -1.08
CA ALA A 283 -11.81 23.43 -2.20
C ALA A 283 -13.33 23.23 -2.10
N ASP A 284 -14.03 23.38 -3.22
CA ASP A 284 -15.42 22.95 -3.30
C ASP A 284 -15.48 21.44 -3.11
N LEU A 285 -16.12 21.00 -2.03
CA LEU A 285 -16.28 19.59 -1.68
C LEU A 285 -16.97 18.79 -2.80
N CYS A 286 -17.75 19.44 -3.66
CA CYS A 286 -18.37 18.79 -4.80
C CYS A 286 -17.42 18.54 -5.96
N GLU A 287 -16.38 19.37 -6.16
CA GLU A 287 -15.34 19.10 -7.15
C GLU A 287 -14.55 17.83 -6.78
N LEU A 288 -14.35 17.57 -5.48
CA LEU A 288 -13.72 16.35 -4.97
C LEU A 288 -14.56 15.08 -5.21
N LYS A 289 -15.82 15.23 -5.62
CA LYS A 289 -16.74 14.15 -6.00
C LYS A 289 -16.98 14.07 -7.51
N SER A 290 -16.32 14.90 -8.31
CA SER A 290 -16.41 14.85 -9.76
C SER A 290 -15.84 13.55 -10.34
N ASN A 291 -16.27 13.18 -11.55
CA ASN A 291 -15.84 11.95 -12.22
C ASN A 291 -14.34 11.93 -12.60
N SER A 292 -13.66 13.08 -12.54
CA SER A 292 -12.20 13.18 -12.75
C SER A 292 -11.39 12.97 -11.47
N VAL A 293 -12.03 12.92 -10.30
CA VAL A 293 -11.37 12.68 -9.00
C VAL A 293 -11.72 11.29 -8.52
N LEU A 294 -10.70 10.43 -8.39
CA LEU A 294 -10.86 9.03 -7.99
C LEU A 294 -10.42 8.82 -6.54
N VAL A 295 -9.26 9.36 -6.19
CA VAL A 295 -8.63 9.24 -4.87
C VAL A 295 -8.16 10.61 -4.42
N VAL A 296 -8.63 11.03 -3.25
CA VAL A 296 -8.14 12.22 -2.54
C VAL A 296 -7.37 11.76 -1.32
N HIS A 297 -6.18 12.31 -1.08
CA HIS A 297 -5.33 11.93 0.06
C HIS A 297 -4.90 13.16 0.87
N ASN A 298 -4.07 12.93 1.88
CA ASN A 298 -3.51 13.94 2.80
C ASN A 298 -4.39 14.26 4.03
N PHE A 299 -5.26 13.34 4.46
CA PHE A 299 -6.14 13.56 5.63
C PHE A 299 -5.50 13.21 6.98
N LYS A 300 -4.16 13.16 7.09
CA LYS A 300 -3.47 12.72 8.32
C LYS A 300 -3.78 13.61 9.53
N LYS A 301 -3.86 14.92 9.32
CA LYS A 301 -4.14 15.90 10.40
C LYS A 301 -5.63 15.97 10.72
N ARG A 302 -6.49 15.87 9.71
CA ARG A 302 -7.96 15.95 9.86
C ARG A 302 -8.68 14.78 9.17
N PRO A 303 -8.62 13.55 9.72
CA PRO A 303 -9.32 12.40 9.14
C PRO A 303 -10.84 12.60 9.03
N SER A 304 -11.43 13.43 9.90
CA SER A 304 -12.87 13.74 9.88
C SER A 304 -13.32 14.43 8.60
N PHE A 305 -12.40 15.05 7.84
CA PHE A 305 -12.74 15.73 6.60
C PHE A 305 -13.26 14.75 5.52
N ILE A 306 -12.86 13.48 5.57
CA ILE A 306 -13.45 12.42 4.73
C ILE A 306 -14.98 12.36 4.93
N LYS A 307 -15.47 12.55 6.17
CA LYS A 307 -16.92 12.60 6.46
C LYS A 307 -17.56 13.87 5.91
N GLU A 308 -16.85 15.00 5.90
CA GLU A 308 -17.34 16.27 5.34
C GLU A 308 -17.54 16.17 3.83
N ILE A 309 -16.53 15.64 3.10
CA ILE A 309 -16.66 15.33 1.68
C ILE A 309 -17.84 14.37 1.48
N TRP A 310 -17.87 13.24 2.20
CA TRP A 310 -18.89 12.21 2.06
C TRP A 310 -20.32 12.73 2.25
N ASN A 311 -20.57 13.51 3.29
CA ASN A 311 -21.91 14.01 3.63
C ASN A 311 -22.37 15.21 2.80
N LYS A 312 -21.46 15.86 2.06
CA LYS A 312 -21.84 16.96 1.16
C LYS A 312 -22.77 16.45 0.06
N HIS A 313 -24.00 16.94 0.03
CA HIS A 313 -24.88 16.75 -1.13
C HIS A 313 -24.40 17.62 -2.29
N CYS A 314 -24.29 17.00 -3.46
CA CYS A 314 -23.85 17.63 -4.68
C CYS A 314 -24.80 17.21 -5.80
N ASP A 315 -25.20 18.15 -6.64
CA ASP A 315 -26.03 17.89 -7.82
C ASP A 315 -25.11 17.48 -8.99
N ILE A 316 -24.58 16.25 -8.92
CA ILE A 316 -23.62 15.67 -9.88
C ILE A 316 -24.24 14.43 -10.51
#